data_AF-M9RNB7-F1
#
_entry.id   AF-M9RNB7-F1
#
_cell.length_a   1.000
_cell.length_b   1.000
_cell.length_c   1.000
_cell.angle_alpha   90.00
_cell.angle_beta   90.00
_cell.angle_gamma   90.00
#
_symmetry.space_group_name_H-M   'P 1'
#
loop_
_entity.id
_entity.type
_entity.pdbx_description
1 polymer ?
#
loop_
_entity_poly.entity_id
_entity_poly.type
_entity_poly.pdbx_seq_one_letter_code
_entity_poly.pdbx_strand_id
1 'polypeptide(L)'
;MNRRRAPMGVLLYFAGALMLGLYFTFAAVQGDFGVFKRAEIDAEGRALTQELAILQMQVDQLENLTRRLSDTYLDLDLLDEQARDMLGMVRADEIVIR
;
A
#
# COMPACT_ATOMS: atom_id res chain seq x y z
N MET A 1 19.28 -12.50 -72.76
CA MET A 1 19.52 -11.54 -71.63
C MET A 1 18.40 -11.74 -70.60
N ASN A 2 18.57 -12.67 -69.66
CA ASN A 2 17.54 -13.00 -68.66
C ASN A 2 17.51 -11.94 -67.57
N ARG A 3 16.59 -10.98 -67.65
CA ARG A 3 16.31 -10.06 -66.55
C ARG A 3 15.57 -10.85 -65.47
N ARG A 4 16.30 -11.39 -64.48
CA ARG A 4 15.72 -11.82 -63.21
C ARG A 4 15.02 -10.60 -62.61
N ARG A 5 13.69 -10.57 -62.70
CA ARG A 5 12.89 -9.54 -62.02
C ARG A 5 13.16 -9.71 -60.54
N ALA A 6 13.69 -8.68 -59.89
CA ALA A 6 13.90 -8.69 -58.45
C ALA A 6 12.56 -9.07 -57.77
N PRO A 7 12.55 -9.94 -56.75
CA PRO A 7 11.34 -10.40 -56.10
C PRO A 7 10.78 -9.32 -55.17
N MET A 8 10.44 -8.15 -55.73
CA MET A 8 10.02 -6.96 -54.97
C MET A 8 8.77 -7.22 -54.13
N GLY A 9 7.87 -8.09 -54.58
CA GLY A 9 6.70 -8.49 -53.78
C GLY A 9 7.09 -9.23 -52.49
N VAL A 10 8.10 -10.09 -52.55
CA VAL A 10 8.61 -10.81 -51.37
C VAL A 10 9.31 -9.85 -50.42
N LEU A 11 10.13 -8.94 -50.96
CA LEU A 11 10.82 -7.92 -50.16
C LEU A 11 9.82 -6.98 -49.47
N LEU A 12 8.80 -6.50 -50.17
CA LEU A 12 7.76 -5.64 -49.59
C LEU A 12 6.94 -6.38 -48.53
N TYR A 13 6.62 -7.64 -48.76
CA TYR A 13 5.92 -8.47 -47.77
C TYR A 13 6.73 -8.62 -46.48
N PHE A 14 8.00 -9.04 -46.57
CA PHE A 14 8.85 -9.19 -45.40
C PHE A 14 9.16 -7.87 -44.72
N ALA A 15 9.40 -6.80 -45.48
CA ALA A 15 9.59 -5.47 -44.93
C ALA A 15 8.36 -4.99 -44.16
N GLY A 16 7.16 -5.17 -44.73
CA GLY A 16 5.90 -4.82 -44.07
C GLY A 16 5.64 -5.65 -42.82
N ALA A 17 5.84 -6.97 -42.88
CA ALA A 17 5.71 -7.85 -41.72
C ALA A 17 6.69 -7.48 -40.61
N LEU A 18 7.95 -7.15 -40.96
CA LEU A 18 8.96 -6.73 -40.00
C LEU A 18 8.62 -5.36 -39.38
N MET A 19 8.15 -4.40 -40.17
CA MET A 19 7.70 -3.09 -39.68
C MET A 19 6.54 -3.23 -38.68
N LEU A 20 5.55 -4.06 -39.00
CA LEU A 20 4.42 -4.34 -38.11
C LEU A 20 4.89 -5.03 -36.81
N GLY A 21 5.76 -6.03 -36.92
CA GLY A 21 6.33 -6.71 -35.75
C GLY A 21 7.10 -5.77 -34.82
N LEU A 22 7.90 -4.86 -35.40
CA LEU A 22 8.60 -3.82 -34.64
C LEU A 22 7.63 -2.84 -33.97
N TYR A 23 6.60 -2.38 -34.68
CA TYR A 23 5.59 -1.49 -34.12
C TYR A 23 4.86 -2.13 -32.93
N PHE A 24 4.41 -3.38 -33.06
CA PHE A 24 3.73 -4.07 -31.97
C PHE A 24 4.66 -4.36 -30.79
N THR A 25 5.92 -4.73 -31.04
CA THR A 25 6.91 -4.93 -29.97
C THR A 25 7.18 -3.62 -29.23
N PHE A 26 7.33 -2.52 -29.96
CA PHE A 26 7.50 -1.19 -29.39
C PHE A 26 6.28 -0.76 -28.58
N ALA A 27 5.07 -0.94 -29.11
CA ALA A 27 3.82 -0.61 -28.44
C ALA A 27 3.56 -1.49 -27.21
N ALA A 28 3.96 -2.75 -27.22
CA ALA A 28 3.85 -3.63 -26.04
C ALA A 28 4.84 -3.23 -24.93
N VAL A 29 5.97 -2.61 -25.29
CA VAL A 29 6.99 -2.14 -24.34
C VAL A 29 6.64 -0.76 -23.79
N GLN A 30 6.26 0.20 -24.65
CA GLN A 30 6.05 1.62 -24.27
C GLN A 30 4.57 2.04 -24.15
N GLY A 31 3.62 1.21 -24.59
CA GLY A 31 2.21 1.57 -24.56
C GLY A 31 1.63 1.57 -23.15
N ASP A 32 0.46 2.21 -23.00
CA ASP A 32 -0.26 2.35 -21.72
C ASP A 32 -0.64 1.00 -21.07
N PHE A 33 -0.67 -0.08 -21.86
CA PHE A 33 -0.89 -1.47 -21.40
C PHE A 33 0.38 -2.31 -21.34
N GLY A 34 1.55 -1.68 -21.48
CA GLY A 34 2.85 -2.34 -21.45
C GLY A 34 3.21 -2.87 -20.07
N VAL A 35 4.16 -3.81 -20.04
CA VAL A 35 4.60 -4.50 -18.82
C VAL A 35 5.08 -3.51 -17.74
N PHE A 36 5.64 -2.36 -18.15
CA PHE A 36 6.10 -1.31 -17.25
C PHE A 36 4.97 -0.61 -16.50
N LYS A 37 3.81 -0.37 -17.14
CA LYS A 37 2.69 0.30 -16.48
C LYS A 37 2.13 -0.56 -15.35
N ARG A 38 2.09 -1.88 -15.54
CA ARG A 38 1.68 -2.82 -14.49
C ARG A 38 2.64 -2.80 -13.29
N ALA A 39 3.95 -2.77 -13.55
CA ALA A 39 4.94 -2.67 -12.48
C ALA A 39 4.83 -1.35 -11.68
N GLU A 40 4.54 -0.24 -12.36
CA GLU A 40 4.28 1.07 -11.74
C GLU A 40 3.02 1.04 -10.87
N ILE A 41 1.89 0.56 -11.42
CA ILE A 41 0.62 0.45 -10.70
C ILE A 41 0.77 -0.47 -9.47
N ASP A 42 1.47 -1.60 -9.61
CA ASP A 42 1.70 -2.52 -8.49
C ASP A 42 2.58 -1.87 -7.41
N ALA A 43 3.53 -1.01 -7.79
CA ALA A 43 4.37 -0.27 -6.85
C ALA A 43 3.58 0.83 -6.11
N GLU A 44 2.78 1.60 -6.84
CA GLU A 44 1.90 2.62 -6.29
C GLU A 44 0.85 2.00 -5.35
N GLY A 45 0.25 0.87 -5.75
CA GLY A 45 -0.68 0.11 -4.92
C GLY A 45 -0.06 -0.38 -3.61
N ARG A 46 1.20 -0.83 -3.63
CA ARG A 46 1.93 -1.19 -2.40
C ARG A 46 2.16 0.03 -1.48
N ALA A 47 2.53 1.17 -2.04
CA ALA A 47 2.74 2.40 -1.27
C ALA A 47 1.43 2.87 -0.61
N LEU A 48 0.33 2.93 -1.37
CA LEU A 48 -1.00 3.29 -0.86
C LEU A 48 -1.49 2.32 0.22
N THR A 49 -1.22 1.02 0.08
CA THR A 49 -1.59 0.03 1.10
C THR A 49 -0.83 0.27 2.42
N GLN A 50 0.45 0.64 2.36
CA GLN A 50 1.23 0.98 3.55
C GLN A 50 0.70 2.26 4.22
N GLU A 51 0.39 3.28 3.42
CA GLU A 51 -0.18 4.53 3.93
C GLU A 51 -1.53 4.30 4.60
N LEU A 52 -2.40 3.50 3.98
CA LEU A 52 -3.69 3.10 4.55
C LEU A 52 -3.50 2.41 5.90
N ALA A 53 -2.57 1.46 6.01
CA ALA A 53 -2.30 0.78 7.28
C ALA A 53 -1.86 1.74 8.39
N ILE A 54 -1.02 2.73 8.07
CA ILE A 54 -0.61 3.77 9.01
C ILE A 54 -1.81 4.61 9.46
N LEU A 55 -2.64 5.03 8.52
CA LEU A 55 -3.81 5.87 8.80
C LEU A 55 -4.84 5.11 9.65
N GLN A 56 -5.05 3.83 9.36
CA GLN A 56 -5.94 2.98 10.16
C GLN A 56 -5.47 2.86 11.60
N MET A 57 -4.16 2.67 11.83
CA MET A 57 -3.62 2.66 13.20
C MET A 57 -3.86 3.99 13.94
N GLN A 58 -3.80 5.12 13.23
CA GLN A 58 -4.09 6.43 13.84
C GLN A 58 -5.57 6.57 14.18
N VAL A 59 -6.47 6.11 13.30
CA VAL A 59 -7.91 6.09 13.57
C VAL A 59 -8.20 5.23 14.79
N ASP A 60 -7.67 4.01 14.85
CA ASP A 60 -7.87 3.10 15.98
C ASP A 60 -7.38 3.71 17.30
N GLN A 61 -6.23 4.42 17.28
CA GLN A 61 -5.71 5.13 18.44
C GLN A 61 -6.64 6.27 18.87
N LEU A 62 -7.10 7.09 17.92
CA LEU A 62 -7.99 8.21 18.21
C LEU A 62 -9.34 7.72 18.72
N GLU A 63 -9.90 6.65 18.14
CA GLU A 63 -11.13 6.01 18.62
C GLU A 63 -10.97 5.50 20.06
N ASN A 64 -9.83 4.90 20.39
CA ASN A 64 -9.53 4.48 21.76
C ASN A 64 -9.49 5.67 22.73
N LEU A 65 -8.80 6.75 22.35
CA LEU A 65 -8.73 7.97 23.17
C LEU A 65 -10.10 8.61 23.34
N THR A 66 -10.88 8.75 22.27
CA THR A 66 -12.26 9.24 22.33
C THR A 66 -13.14 8.37 23.20
N ARG A 67 -12.99 7.05 23.12
CA ARG A 67 -13.71 6.11 23.99
C ARG A 67 -13.32 6.31 25.45
N ARG A 68 -12.04 6.53 25.77
CA ARG A 68 -11.57 6.78 27.14
C ARG A 68 -11.97 8.15 27.69
N LEU A 69 -12.20 9.12 26.81
CA LEU A 69 -12.72 10.45 27.17
C LEU A 69 -14.25 10.47 27.34
N SER A 70 -14.95 9.43 26.90
CA SER A 70 -16.40 9.34 27.05
C SER A 70 -16.77 9.08 28.51
N ASP A 71 -17.69 9.89 29.04
CA ASP A 71 -18.29 9.73 30.37
C ASP A 71 -18.97 8.36 30.59
N THR A 72 -19.20 7.59 29.51
CA THR A 72 -19.82 6.26 29.58
C THR A 72 -18.80 5.11 29.70
N TYR A 73 -17.50 5.41 29.59
CA TYR A 73 -16.42 4.43 29.73
C TYR A 73 -15.69 4.64 31.06
N LEU A 74 -16.04 3.82 32.05
CA LEU A 74 -15.41 3.80 33.36
C LEU A 74 -14.22 2.84 33.35
N ASP A 75 -13.00 3.36 33.23
CA ASP A 75 -11.77 2.58 33.36
C ASP A 75 -11.50 2.30 34.84
N LEU A 76 -11.93 1.11 35.29
CA LEU A 76 -11.86 0.69 36.69
C LEU A 76 -10.42 0.66 37.22
N ASP A 77 -9.43 0.40 36.36
CA ASP A 77 -8.02 0.39 36.74
C ASP A 77 -7.52 1.82 37.01
N LEU A 78 -7.90 2.80 36.17
CA LEU A 78 -7.59 4.22 36.41
C LEU A 78 -8.28 4.80 37.65
N LEU A 79 -9.50 4.32 37.94
CA LEU A 79 -10.19 4.67 39.18
C LEU A 79 -9.49 4.09 40.40
N ASP A 80 -9.02 2.85 40.33
CA ASP A 80 -8.28 2.21 41.42
C ASP A 80 -6.91 2.88 41.63
N GLU A 81 -6.23 3.29 40.56
CA GLU A 81 -5.01 4.11 40.64
C GLU A 81 -5.28 5.49 41.27
N GLN A 82 -6.26 6.25 40.79
CA GLN A 82 -6.60 7.55 41.39
C GLN A 82 -7.11 7.41 42.82
N ALA A 83 -7.84 6.34 43.15
CA ALA A 83 -8.26 6.05 44.51
C ALA A 83 -7.06 5.75 45.41
N ARG A 84 -6.07 4.98 44.96
CA ARG A 84 -4.82 4.76 45.73
C ARG A 84 -4.04 6.04 45.93
N ASP A 85 -3.92 6.87 44.91
CA ASP A 85 -3.12 8.11 44.93
C ASP A 85 -3.79 9.22 45.76
N MET A 86 -5.12 9.40 45.65
CA MET A 86 -5.86 10.40 46.42
C MET A 86 -6.26 9.96 47.84
N LEU A 87 -6.67 8.70 48.02
CA LEU A 87 -7.15 8.21 49.32
C LEU A 87 -6.04 7.57 50.15
N GLY A 88 -4.82 7.46 49.62
CA GLY A 88 -3.72 6.77 50.30
C GLY A 88 -4.09 5.33 50.68
N MET A 89 -4.97 4.69 49.91
CA MET A 89 -5.45 3.33 50.13
C MET A 89 -4.34 2.34 49.77
N VAL A 90 -3.30 2.32 50.59
CA VAL A 90 -2.55 1.10 50.85
C VAL A 90 -3.55 0.16 51.50
N ARG A 91 -3.76 -1.00 50.90
CA ARG A 91 -4.48 -2.10 51.53
C ARG A 91 -3.90 -2.26 52.94
N ALA A 92 -4.72 -2.47 53.97
CA ALA A 92 -4.25 -2.54 55.37
C ALA A 92 -3.14 -3.59 55.61
N ASP A 93 -2.90 -4.43 54.61
CA ASP A 93 -1.98 -5.55 54.50
C ASP A 93 -0.69 -5.31 53.67
N GLU A 94 -0.43 -4.11 53.10
CA GLU A 94 0.81 -3.84 52.34
C GLU A 94 1.86 -3.02 53.14
N ILE A 95 3.07 -3.56 53.28
CA ILE A 95 4.22 -2.94 53.98
C ILE A 95 5.16 -2.29 52.96
N VAL A 96 5.33 -0.97 53.04
CA VAL A 96 6.34 -0.23 52.28
C VAL A 96 7.71 -0.42 52.96
N ILE A 97 8.62 -1.16 52.33
CA ILE A 97 10.02 -1.26 52.77
C ILE A 97 10.81 -0.13 52.11
N ARG A 98 11.41 0.73 52.94
CA ARG A 98 12.33 1.81 52.54
C ARG A 98 13.72 1.28 52.25
#